data_AF-A0A1M5HLC3-F1
#
_entry.id   AF-A0A1M5HLC3-F1
#
_cell.length_a   1.000
_cell.length_b   1.000
_cell.length_c   1.000
_cell.angle_alpha   90.00
_cell.angle_beta   90.00
_cell.angle_gamma   90.00
#
_symmetry.space_group_name_H-M   'P 1'
#
loop_
_entity.id
_entity.type
_entity.pdbx_description
1 polymer ?
#
loop_
_entity_poly.entity_id
_entity_poly.type
_entity_poly.pdbx_seq_one_letter_code
_entity_poly.pdbx_strand_id
1 'polypeptide(L)'
;MRKFRIVLILLLIPIIMGSRCENDDENCHDRIDFLNKTSRTLYVGSEDSAILFRYNGSPYSDWYKALPNEKNNTALFNVMSGRSYCYENTLKDTLYVFIFEEDVLANHSWADVVDKNLVLQRYNLSLQDLQQLNWQISYPPSELMKDMKMYPPFP
;
A
#
# COMPACT_ATOMS: atom_id res chain seq x y z
N MET A 1 -29.17 58.70 24.84
CA MET A 1 -29.57 57.37 25.35
C MET A 1 -30.33 56.59 24.28
N ARG A 2 -29.69 55.58 23.67
CA ARG A 2 -30.22 54.41 22.89
C ARG A 2 -29.02 53.87 22.09
N LYS A 3 -28.12 53.10 22.71
CA LYS A 3 -28.07 51.62 22.75
C LYS A 3 -28.28 50.94 21.38
N PHE A 4 -27.14 50.52 20.83
CA PHE A 4 -26.82 49.17 20.36
C PHE A 4 -27.26 48.65 18.97
N ARG A 5 -26.22 48.11 18.30
CA ARG A 5 -26.17 46.95 17.37
C ARG A 5 -26.39 47.24 15.88
N ILE A 6 -25.33 47.74 15.24
CA ILE A 6 -25.08 47.38 13.83
C ILE A 6 -24.59 45.93 13.85
N VAL A 7 -25.40 45.04 13.31
CA VAL A 7 -25.13 43.60 13.22
C VAL A 7 -23.97 43.39 12.26
N LEU A 8 -22.87 42.84 12.78
CA LEU A 8 -21.75 42.32 12.00
C LEU A 8 -22.28 41.13 11.19
N ILE A 9 -22.56 41.33 9.90
CA ILE A 9 -22.82 40.20 8.98
C ILE A 9 -21.48 39.53 8.76
N LEU A 10 -21.16 38.57 9.63
CA LEU A 10 -20.06 37.64 9.48
C LEU A 10 -20.28 36.85 8.20
N LEU A 11 -19.35 37.04 7.27
CA LEU A 11 -19.01 36.18 6.15
C LEU A 11 -19.11 34.70 6.53
N LEU A 12 -20.29 34.10 6.34
CA LEU A 12 -20.44 32.66 6.18
C LEU A 12 -20.27 32.38 4.68
N ILE A 13 -19.02 32.51 4.23
CA ILE A 13 -18.55 31.76 3.09
C ILE A 13 -18.31 30.36 3.67
N PRO A 14 -19.14 29.33 3.38
CA PRO A 14 -18.61 27.99 3.47
C PRO A 14 -17.57 27.92 2.36
N ILE A 15 -16.31 28.08 2.74
CA ILE A 15 -15.18 27.63 1.94
C ILE A 15 -15.36 26.11 1.92
N ILE A 16 -16.17 25.62 0.97
CA ILE A 16 -16.15 24.23 0.55
C ILE A 16 -14.86 24.10 -0.25
N MET A 17 -13.73 24.19 0.46
CA MET A 17 -12.53 23.49 0.07
C MET A 17 -12.82 22.02 0.35
N GLY A 18 -13.62 21.42 -0.53
CA GLY A 18 -13.45 20.02 -0.81
C GLY A 18 -12.11 19.91 -1.51
N SER A 19 -11.03 19.80 -0.74
CA SER A 19 -9.81 19.18 -1.24
C SER A 19 -10.14 17.72 -1.52
N ARG A 20 -10.86 17.43 -2.61
CA ARG A 20 -10.84 16.11 -3.20
C ARG A 20 -9.50 15.94 -3.90
N CYS A 21 -8.47 15.77 -3.08
CA CYS A 21 -7.23 15.11 -3.48
C CYS A 21 -7.32 13.67 -3.02
N GLU A 22 -8.30 12.94 -3.55
CA GLU A 22 -8.35 11.49 -3.47
C GLU A 22 -9.00 11.06 -4.77
N ASN A 23 -8.20 10.38 -5.61
CA ASN A 23 -8.76 9.63 -6.74
C ASN A 23 -9.42 8.33 -6.25
N ASP A 24 -9.35 8.07 -4.95
CA ASP A 24 -9.95 6.93 -4.26
C ASP A 24 -11.47 7.16 -4.11
N ASP A 25 -12.26 6.57 -4.99
CA ASP A 25 -13.72 6.52 -4.94
C ASP A 25 -14.23 5.10 -5.23
N GLU A 26 -15.55 4.88 -5.18
CA GLU A 26 -16.16 3.55 -5.32
C GLU A 26 -15.69 2.77 -6.58
N ASN A 27 -15.26 3.45 -7.64
CA ASN A 27 -14.86 2.84 -8.91
C ASN A 27 -13.40 3.08 -9.28
N CYS A 28 -12.63 3.78 -8.45
CA CYS A 28 -11.22 4.05 -8.70
C CYS A 28 -10.47 3.94 -7.38
N HIS A 29 -9.64 2.93 -7.24
CA HIS A 29 -8.78 2.81 -6.08
C HIS A 29 -7.34 2.96 -6.52
N ASP A 30 -6.70 4.01 -6.02
CA ASP A 30 -5.31 4.32 -6.33
C ASP A 30 -4.33 3.69 -5.34
N ARG A 31 -4.82 3.16 -4.22
CA ARG A 31 -4.00 2.63 -3.13
C ARG A 31 -4.53 1.30 -2.62
N ILE A 32 -3.62 0.51 -2.07
CA ILE A 32 -3.95 -0.68 -1.27
C ILE A 32 -3.38 -0.46 0.13
N ASP A 33 -4.23 -0.59 1.14
CA ASP A 33 -3.82 -0.50 2.54
C ASP A 33 -3.05 -1.77 2.93
N PHE A 34 -1.83 -1.62 3.44
CA PHE A 34 -1.05 -2.71 4.02
C PHE A 34 -1.10 -2.66 5.54
N LEU A 35 -1.59 -3.71 6.18
CA LEU A 35 -1.65 -3.83 7.63
C LEU A 35 -0.60 -4.82 8.16
N ASN A 36 0.40 -4.31 8.85
CA ASN A 36 1.37 -5.14 9.56
C ASN A 36 0.80 -5.53 10.93
N LYS A 37 0.39 -6.80 11.11
CA LYS A 37 -0.15 -7.34 12.37
C LYS A 37 0.91 -8.02 13.24
N THR A 38 2.18 -7.84 12.91
CA THR A 38 3.29 -8.43 13.66
C THR A 38 3.91 -7.43 14.63
N SER A 39 4.75 -7.92 15.53
CA SER A 39 5.63 -7.09 16.37
C SER A 39 6.92 -6.68 15.68
N ARG A 40 7.12 -7.02 14.39
CA ARG A 40 8.34 -6.76 13.62
C ARG A 40 8.10 -5.64 12.62
N THR A 41 9.13 -4.87 12.31
CA THR A 41 9.10 -3.95 11.17
C THR A 41 9.17 -4.75 9.88
N LEU A 42 8.31 -4.40 8.93
CA LEU A 42 8.30 -5.00 7.60
C LEU A 42 8.62 -3.96 6.54
N TYR A 43 9.07 -4.45 5.39
CA TYR A 43 9.20 -3.69 4.16
C TYR A 43 8.32 -4.33 3.09
N VAL A 44 7.55 -3.51 2.39
CA VAL A 44 6.52 -3.96 1.43
C VAL A 44 6.60 -3.14 0.15
N GLY A 45 6.27 -3.76 -0.98
CA GLY A 45 6.12 -3.10 -2.27
C GLY A 45 5.51 -4.03 -3.30
N SER A 46 5.19 -3.47 -4.47
CA SER A 46 4.57 -4.21 -5.58
C SER A 46 5.42 -4.18 -6.83
N GLU A 47 5.36 -5.27 -7.59
CA GLU A 47 6.02 -5.43 -8.89
C GLU A 47 5.03 -5.95 -9.95
N ASP A 48 5.37 -5.72 -11.22
CA ASP A 48 4.65 -6.26 -12.39
C ASP A 48 4.99 -7.74 -12.66
N SER A 49 5.96 -8.31 -11.94
CA SER A 49 6.49 -9.65 -12.15
C SER A 49 6.60 -10.43 -10.84
N ALA A 50 6.39 -11.75 -10.94
CA ALA A 50 6.64 -12.68 -9.85
C ALA A 50 8.14 -12.81 -9.49
N ILE A 51 9.02 -12.34 -10.37
CA ILE A 51 10.48 -12.49 -10.26
C ILE A 51 11.08 -11.15 -9.86
N LEU A 52 11.80 -11.13 -8.74
CA LEU A 52 12.60 -9.98 -8.33
C LEU A 52 13.81 -9.82 -9.24
N PHE A 53 14.01 -8.60 -9.75
CA PHE A 53 15.16 -8.30 -10.60
C PHE A 53 16.41 -8.07 -9.77
N ARG A 54 17.53 -8.63 -10.23
CA ARG A 54 18.85 -8.33 -9.66
C ARG A 54 19.33 -6.97 -10.16
N TYR A 55 19.70 -6.09 -9.25
CA TYR A 55 20.40 -4.84 -9.55
C TYR A 55 21.41 -4.49 -8.46
N ASN A 56 22.30 -3.55 -8.76
CA ASN A 56 23.28 -3.04 -7.81
C ASN A 56 22.64 -1.90 -7.01
N GLY A 57 22.47 -2.06 -5.70
CA GLY A 57 21.86 -1.04 -4.85
C GLY A 57 21.56 -1.52 -3.43
N SER A 58 21.13 -0.58 -2.58
CA SER A 58 20.52 -0.90 -1.29
C SER A 58 19.06 -1.29 -1.54
N PRO A 59 18.56 -2.39 -0.97
CA PRO A 59 17.16 -2.75 -1.15
C PRO A 59 16.23 -1.70 -0.51
N TYR A 60 16.66 -1.04 0.56
CA TYR A 60 15.78 -0.19 1.36
C TYR A 60 15.16 1.01 0.65
N SER A 61 15.79 1.57 -0.39
CA SER A 61 15.25 2.77 -1.05
C SER A 61 13.99 2.50 -1.84
N ASP A 62 13.75 1.24 -2.21
CA ASP A 62 12.73 0.87 -3.18
C ASP A 62 11.51 0.21 -2.50
N TRP A 63 11.61 -0.08 -1.19
CA TRP A 63 10.55 -0.71 -0.41
C TRP A 63 10.03 0.22 0.68
N TYR A 64 8.74 0.13 0.95
CA TYR A 64 8.07 0.98 1.92
C TYR A 64 8.06 0.35 3.30
N LYS A 65 8.47 1.12 4.31
CA LYS A 65 8.51 0.70 5.71
C LYS A 65 7.10 0.61 6.29
N ALA A 66 6.74 -0.55 6.84
CA ALA A 66 5.51 -0.79 7.58
C ALA A 66 5.82 -1.12 9.04
N LEU A 67 5.46 -0.20 9.95
CA LEU A 67 5.75 -0.35 11.38
C LEU A 67 4.88 -1.44 12.04
N PRO A 68 5.34 -2.02 13.16
CA PRO A 68 4.58 -3.04 13.88
C PRO A 68 3.17 -2.58 14.28
N ASN A 69 2.17 -3.42 14.06
CA ASN A 69 0.77 -3.16 14.40
C ASN A 69 0.18 -1.88 13.79
N GLU A 70 0.73 -1.42 12.66
CA GLU A 70 0.30 -0.21 11.97
C GLU A 70 -0.19 -0.49 10.55
N LYS A 71 -1.05 0.41 10.09
CA LYS A 71 -1.53 0.47 8.71
C LYS A 71 -0.65 1.42 7.92
N ASN A 72 -0.11 0.97 6.80
CA ASN A 72 0.57 1.79 5.81
C ASN A 72 -0.31 1.93 4.56
N ASN A 73 -0.69 3.15 4.23
CA ASN A 73 -1.54 3.50 3.08
C ASN A 73 -0.76 4.17 1.92
N THR A 74 0.57 4.22 2.02
CA THR A 74 1.45 4.81 0.99
C THR A 74 2.30 3.76 0.28
N ALA A 75 2.40 2.56 0.86
CA ALA A 75 3.27 1.48 0.39
C ALA A 75 2.89 0.93 -0.99
N LEU A 76 1.60 0.89 -1.27
CA LEU A 76 1.04 0.31 -2.49
C LEU A 76 0.19 1.39 -3.17
N PHE A 77 0.82 2.54 -3.40
CA PHE A 77 0.22 3.66 -4.10
C PHE A 77 0.57 3.56 -5.59
N ASN A 78 -0.42 3.47 -6.45
CA ASN A 78 -0.25 3.36 -7.89
C ASN A 78 0.06 4.73 -8.51
N VAL A 79 1.33 5.09 -8.46
CA VAL A 79 1.84 6.36 -8.97
C VAL A 79 2.80 6.13 -10.11
N MET A 80 2.55 6.79 -11.24
CA MET A 80 3.46 6.81 -12.37
C MET A 80 3.69 8.26 -12.80
N SER A 81 4.96 8.65 -12.90
CA SER A 81 5.36 10.02 -13.27
C SER A 81 4.68 11.13 -12.44
N GLY A 82 4.50 10.88 -11.14
CA GLY A 82 3.89 11.82 -10.20
C GLY A 82 2.36 11.95 -10.30
N ARG A 83 1.69 11.06 -11.03
CA ARG A 83 0.23 10.98 -11.12
C ARG A 83 -0.28 9.68 -10.52
N SER A 84 -1.38 9.75 -9.80
CA SER A 84 -2.11 8.59 -9.27
C SER A 84 -2.99 7.96 -10.37
N TYR A 85 -3.07 6.63 -10.37
CA TYR A 85 -3.86 5.83 -11.30
C TYR A 85 -4.71 4.80 -10.57
N CYS A 86 -5.91 4.54 -11.06
CA CYS A 86 -6.75 3.46 -10.52
C CYS A 86 -6.15 2.10 -10.89
N TYR A 87 -6.05 1.19 -9.93
CA TYR A 87 -5.68 -0.20 -10.19
C TYR A 87 -6.67 -0.88 -11.14
N GLU A 88 -7.95 -0.55 -11.08
CA GLU A 88 -9.00 -1.06 -12.00
C GLU A 88 -8.65 -0.82 -13.47
N ASN A 89 -7.92 0.27 -13.77
CA ASN A 89 -7.59 0.68 -15.13
C ASN A 89 -6.21 0.21 -15.59
N THR A 90 -5.33 -0.16 -14.66
CA THR A 90 -3.90 -0.38 -14.92
C THR A 90 -3.44 -1.81 -14.61
N LEU A 91 -4.07 -2.46 -13.63
CA LEU A 91 -3.79 -3.84 -13.28
C LEU A 91 -4.33 -4.77 -14.36
N LYS A 92 -3.44 -5.44 -15.08
CA LYS A 92 -3.82 -6.34 -16.18
C LYS A 92 -4.32 -7.69 -15.69
N ASP A 93 -3.47 -8.41 -14.96
CA ASP A 93 -3.77 -9.78 -14.49
C ASP A 93 -3.46 -9.97 -13.01
N THR A 94 -2.24 -9.62 -12.58
CA THR A 94 -1.76 -9.95 -11.23
C THR A 94 -0.81 -8.89 -10.72
N LEU A 95 -1.05 -8.44 -9.50
CA LEU A 95 -0.17 -7.59 -8.72
C LEU A 95 0.67 -8.50 -7.82
N TYR A 96 1.99 -8.39 -7.91
CA TYR A 96 2.88 -9.15 -7.05
C TYR A 96 3.33 -8.28 -5.89
N VAL A 97 2.83 -8.56 -4.69
CA VAL A 97 3.22 -7.84 -3.48
C VAL A 97 4.28 -8.65 -2.75
N PHE A 98 5.43 -8.04 -2.50
CA PHE A 98 6.56 -8.64 -1.79
C PHE A 98 6.69 -8.05 -0.41
N ILE A 99 6.97 -8.90 0.56
CA ILE A 99 7.12 -8.54 1.98
C ILE A 99 8.45 -9.09 2.46
N PHE A 100 9.20 -8.24 3.17
CA PHE A 100 10.48 -8.58 3.79
C PHE A 100 10.47 -8.16 5.25
N GLU A 101 11.21 -8.88 6.09
CA GLU A 101 11.56 -8.38 7.42
C GLU A 101 12.70 -7.34 7.30
N GLU A 102 12.70 -6.36 8.20
CA GLU A 102 13.75 -5.33 8.23
C GLU A 102 15.16 -5.91 8.39
N ASP A 103 15.33 -6.98 9.17
CA ASP A 103 16.61 -7.64 9.41
C ASP A 103 17.15 -8.37 8.18
N VAL A 104 16.27 -8.92 7.33
CA VAL A 104 16.65 -9.52 6.06
C VAL A 104 17.28 -8.46 5.15
N LEU A 105 16.64 -7.30 5.03
CA LEU A 105 17.17 -6.21 4.21
C LEU A 105 18.42 -5.56 4.82
N ALA A 106 18.60 -5.64 6.15
CA ALA A 106 19.74 -5.05 6.86
C ALA A 106 21.01 -5.86 6.68
N ASN A 107 20.87 -7.18 6.69
CA ASN A 107 21.99 -8.10 6.88
C ASN A 107 22.38 -8.85 5.60
N HIS A 108 21.65 -8.64 4.50
CA HIS A 108 21.91 -9.28 3.22
C HIS A 108 22.04 -8.28 2.09
N SER A 109 22.93 -8.57 1.14
CA SER A 109 22.94 -7.84 -0.12
C SER A 109 21.67 -8.12 -0.91
N TRP A 110 21.25 -7.21 -1.80
CA TRP A 110 20.08 -7.48 -2.65
C TRP A 110 20.27 -8.74 -3.51
N ALA A 111 21.49 -8.98 -3.99
CA ALA A 111 21.83 -10.21 -4.70
C ALA A 111 21.57 -11.46 -3.84
N ASP A 112 21.94 -11.44 -2.55
CA ASP A 112 21.63 -12.54 -1.62
C ASP A 112 20.12 -12.71 -1.43
N VAL A 113 19.38 -11.62 -1.27
CA VAL A 113 17.91 -11.65 -1.09
C VAL A 113 17.25 -12.35 -2.27
N VAL A 114 17.65 -12.00 -3.50
CA VAL A 114 17.12 -12.59 -4.73
C VAL A 114 17.57 -14.06 -4.88
N ASP A 115 18.87 -14.35 -4.76
CA ASP A 115 19.43 -15.68 -5.03
C ASP A 115 18.97 -16.74 -4.03
N LYS A 116 18.82 -16.33 -2.77
CA LYS A 116 18.37 -17.22 -1.69
C LYS A 116 16.87 -17.14 -1.47
N ASN A 117 16.16 -16.34 -2.26
CA ASN A 117 14.72 -16.09 -2.15
C ASN A 117 14.29 -15.77 -0.70
N LEU A 118 14.92 -14.76 -0.09
CA LEU A 118 14.68 -14.34 1.30
C LEU A 118 13.39 -13.51 1.47
N VAL A 119 12.43 -13.69 0.56
CA VAL A 119 11.10 -13.05 0.65
C VAL A 119 10.34 -13.70 1.79
N LEU A 120 9.83 -12.89 2.72
CA LEU A 120 9.02 -13.38 3.83
C LEU A 120 7.69 -13.95 3.33
N GLN A 121 7.02 -13.18 2.47
CA GLN A 121 5.74 -13.54 1.86
C GLN A 121 5.58 -12.80 0.54
N ARG A 122 5.12 -13.51 -0.50
CA ARG A 122 4.67 -12.93 -1.76
C ARG A 122 3.18 -13.19 -1.94
N TYR A 123 2.40 -12.16 -2.20
CA TYR A 123 1.01 -12.28 -2.63
C TYR A 123 0.93 -12.07 -4.14
N ASN A 124 0.15 -12.92 -4.81
CA ASN A 124 -0.18 -12.79 -6.22
C ASN A 124 -1.68 -12.46 -6.30
N LEU A 125 -2.01 -11.18 -6.41
CA LEU A 125 -3.38 -10.69 -6.26
C LEU A 125 -3.94 -10.23 -7.59
N SER A 126 -5.08 -10.79 -7.99
CA SER A 126 -5.88 -10.26 -9.09
C SER A 126 -6.67 -9.03 -8.66
N LEU A 127 -7.25 -8.30 -9.62
CA LEU A 127 -8.18 -7.21 -9.30
C LEU A 127 -9.36 -7.70 -8.46
N GLN A 128 -9.88 -8.90 -8.77
CA GLN A 128 -10.98 -9.49 -8.03
C GLN A 128 -10.60 -9.80 -6.57
N ASP A 129 -9.37 -10.27 -6.34
CA ASP A 129 -8.87 -10.50 -4.97
C ASP A 129 -8.82 -9.18 -4.19
N LEU A 130 -8.30 -8.11 -4.79
CA LEU A 130 -8.24 -6.78 -4.17
C LEU A 130 -9.63 -6.24 -3.82
N GLN A 131 -10.61 -6.42 -4.71
CA GLN A 131 -12.00 -6.05 -4.47
C GLN A 131 -12.63 -6.87 -3.33
N GLN A 132 -12.39 -8.18 -3.28
CA GLN A 132 -12.87 -9.04 -2.18
C GLN A 132 -12.29 -8.64 -0.82
N LEU A 133 -11.05 -8.14 -0.82
CA LEU A 133 -10.35 -7.67 0.37
C LEU A 133 -10.68 -6.22 0.74
N ASN A 134 -11.54 -5.54 -0.01
CA ASN A 134 -11.82 -4.11 0.13
C ASN A 134 -10.54 -3.28 0.16
N TRP A 135 -9.62 -3.57 -0.76
CA TRP A 135 -8.36 -2.83 -0.95
C TRP A 135 -7.46 -2.80 0.29
N GLN A 136 -7.60 -3.79 1.18
CA GLN A 136 -6.79 -3.94 2.38
C GLN A 136 -6.18 -5.33 2.46
N ILE A 137 -4.86 -5.40 2.53
CA ILE A 137 -4.11 -6.65 2.70
C ILE A 137 -3.37 -6.60 4.05
N SER A 138 -3.09 -7.77 4.63
CA SER A 138 -2.32 -7.84 5.87
C SER A 138 -1.17 -8.84 5.82
N TYR A 139 -0.18 -8.64 6.68
CA TYR A 139 0.75 -9.69 7.07
C TYR A 139 0.73 -9.89 8.59
N PRO A 140 0.58 -11.12 9.10
CA PRO A 140 0.31 -12.36 8.35
C PRO A 140 -0.99 -12.28 7.53
N PRO A 141 -1.17 -13.16 6.51
CA PRO A 141 -2.40 -13.17 5.72
C PRO A 141 -3.60 -13.43 6.62
N SER A 142 -4.73 -12.80 6.31
CA SER A 142 -5.99 -13.03 7.03
C SER A 142 -6.72 -14.26 6.47
N GLU A 143 -7.70 -14.78 7.22
CA GLU A 143 -8.55 -15.89 6.76
C GLU A 143 -9.24 -15.63 5.40
N LEU A 144 -9.55 -14.37 5.08
CA LEU A 144 -10.12 -13.99 3.78
C LEU A 144 -9.15 -14.21 2.62
N MET A 145 -7.85 -14.31 2.92
CA MET A 145 -6.79 -14.49 1.93
C MET A 145 -6.41 -15.96 1.74
N LYS A 146 -6.99 -16.91 2.50
CA LYS A 146 -6.52 -18.31 2.54
C LYS A 146 -6.48 -19.01 1.17
N ASP A 147 -7.42 -18.66 0.30
CA ASP A 147 -7.56 -19.25 -1.05
C ASP A 147 -6.83 -18.42 -2.12
N MET A 148 -6.24 -17.28 -1.74
CA MET A 148 -5.48 -16.41 -2.65
C MET A 148 -4.08 -16.99 -2.87
N LYS A 149 -3.58 -16.80 -4.09
CA LYS A 149 -2.28 -17.32 -4.47
C LYS A 149 -1.17 -16.58 -3.72
N MET A 150 -0.43 -17.30 -2.89
CA MET A 150 0.64 -16.74 -2.08
C MET A 150 1.77 -17.73 -1.84
N TYR A 151 2.95 -17.20 -1.50
CA TYR A 151 4.16 -17.98 -1.28
C TYR A 151 4.92 -17.44 -0.06
N PRO A 152 5.13 -18.24 1.01
CA PRO A 152 4.57 -19.59 1.21
C PRO A 152 3.02 -19.59 1.19
N PRO A 153 2.35 -20.75 0.98
CA PRO A 153 0.89 -20.82 1.04
C PRO A 153 0.38 -20.45 2.44
N PHE A 154 -0.92 -20.16 2.54
CA PHE A 154 -1.56 -19.86 3.80
C PHE A 154 -1.26 -20.96 4.85
N PRO A 155 -0.88 -20.60 6.09
CA PRO A 155 -0.52 -21.56 7.14
C PRO A 155 -1.63 -22.54 7.56
#